data_AF-A0A524FTS2-F1
#
_entry.id   AF-A0A524FTS2-F1
#
_cell.length_a   1.000
_cell.length_b   1.000
_cell.length_c   1.000
_cell.angle_alpha   90.00
_cell.angle_beta   90.00
_cell.angle_gamma   90.00
#
_symmetry.space_group_name_H-M   'P 1'
#
loop_
_entity.id
_entity.type
_entity.pdbx_description
1 polymer ?
#
loop_
_entity_poly.entity_id
_entity_poly.type
_entity_poly.pdbx_seq_one_letter_code
_entity_poly.pdbx_strand_id
1 'polypeptide(L)'
;MPSKRRSSGICLFLIIIIVIGLWWLNFNPDSNLNLPYQMHGQLTGQDATVDSTIFGVGGTDLGIIVKHGTEFFYFFGDTFSSTDSMTGNWRSNTLAISNDTIPSDGISLDDWIVDPTTGLAKELISSLKIDNIEMTCIPTAAISLNGILYVYYMSVRHWSSTGGMWTCNNASIAVSVDDGQNFSKMTNISWDGDSNFVLFSAAQPYDESDEYLYLLSTPSGRFGACYLSRVDPLQILDKSAYRYFSGLSSTNDTMWSTETSDAVPIFPSPVGEVSVMWNDYLNKWTAFYLDSMTFSIDLRTADNLWGTWSDPITIVSGSEYPSLYGSYVHPEFVEDNGEVVYFIMSIFSQYNTFVMSVNVSSLVT
;
A
#
# COMPACT_ATOMS: atom_id res chain seq x y z
N MET A 1 13.31 16.41 -67.98
CA MET A 1 12.87 17.34 -66.90
C MET A 1 11.77 16.66 -66.11
N PRO A 2 12.12 16.03 -64.98
CA PRO A 2 11.42 16.37 -63.74
C PRO A 2 12.35 16.28 -62.50
N SER A 3 12.22 17.19 -61.54
CA SER A 3 12.40 16.84 -60.12
C SER A 3 11.64 17.85 -59.26
N LYS A 4 10.51 17.40 -58.70
CA LYS A 4 9.83 18.09 -57.61
C LYS A 4 10.67 17.88 -56.35
N ARG A 5 11.27 18.95 -55.84
CA ARG A 5 11.85 18.98 -54.49
C ARG A 5 10.74 18.73 -53.47
N ARG A 6 10.82 17.63 -52.71
CA ARG A 6 10.13 17.47 -51.43
C ARG A 6 11.01 18.12 -50.36
N SER A 7 10.46 19.10 -49.65
CA SER A 7 11.04 19.62 -48.42
C SER A 7 10.79 18.62 -47.30
N SER A 8 11.84 17.95 -46.85
CA SER A 8 11.87 17.20 -45.60
C SER A 8 12.01 18.20 -44.44
N GLY A 9 10.88 18.58 -43.83
CA GLY A 9 10.86 19.25 -42.54
C GLY A 9 11.08 18.20 -41.45
N ILE A 10 12.27 18.17 -40.88
CA ILE A 10 12.61 17.39 -39.70
C ILE A 10 11.86 18.04 -38.53
N CYS A 11 10.87 17.34 -37.98
CA CYS A 11 10.23 17.73 -36.72
C CYS A 11 11.18 17.34 -35.59
N LEU A 12 11.95 18.31 -35.08
CA LEU A 12 12.76 18.14 -33.88
C LEU A 12 11.80 18.04 -32.69
N PHE A 13 11.58 16.83 -32.17
CA PHE A 13 11.03 16.65 -30.84
C PHE A 13 12.08 17.15 -29.83
N LEU A 14 11.90 18.36 -29.32
CA LEU A 14 12.58 18.79 -28.10
C LEU A 14 11.97 17.97 -26.96
N ILE A 15 12.69 16.93 -26.52
CA ILE A 15 12.46 16.31 -25.22
C ILE A 15 12.93 17.33 -24.19
N ILE A 16 11.98 18.05 -23.58
CA ILE A 16 12.23 18.83 -22.39
C ILE A 16 12.44 17.82 -21.26
N ILE A 17 13.70 17.52 -20.97
CA ILE A 17 14.09 16.84 -19.73
C ILE A 17 13.87 17.87 -18.62
N ILE A 18 12.77 17.74 -17.89
CA ILE A 18 12.58 18.43 -16.62
C ILE A 18 13.64 17.87 -15.68
N VAL A 19 14.53 18.74 -15.20
CA VAL A 19 15.60 18.43 -14.26
C VAL A 19 14.97 18.18 -12.88
N ILE A 20 14.48 16.97 -12.64
CA ILE A 20 14.22 16.44 -11.30
C ILE A 20 15.12 15.20 -11.21
N GLY A 21 16.20 15.25 -10.45
CA GLY A 21 17.05 14.07 -10.28
C GLY A 21 18.55 14.27 -10.00
N LEU A 22 19.04 15.50 -9.76
CA LEU A 22 20.46 15.68 -9.45
C LEU A 22 20.88 15.22 -8.04
N TRP A 23 19.92 14.83 -7.19
CA TRP A 23 20.19 14.34 -5.83
C TRP A 23 20.31 12.81 -5.70
N TRP A 24 20.00 12.04 -6.76
CA TRP A 24 19.84 10.59 -6.68
C TRP A 24 20.81 9.80 -7.59
N LEU A 25 21.92 10.41 -8.01
CA LEU A 25 22.84 9.83 -8.99
C LEU A 25 23.98 8.98 -8.40
N ASN A 26 23.94 8.63 -7.11
CA ASN A 26 24.95 7.78 -6.48
C ASN A 26 24.31 6.81 -5.47
N PHE A 27 23.45 5.90 -5.94
CA PHE A 27 23.11 4.72 -5.15
C PHE A 27 24.28 3.74 -5.22
N ASN A 28 24.84 3.40 -4.06
CA ASN A 28 25.83 2.35 -3.93
C ASN A 28 25.35 1.45 -2.78
N PRO A 29 24.61 0.36 -3.07
CA PRO A 29 24.08 -0.50 -2.02
C PRO A 29 25.25 -1.01 -1.18
N ASP A 30 25.14 -0.92 0.14
CA ASP A 30 26.10 -1.62 1.00
C ASP A 30 25.82 -3.11 0.88
N SER A 31 26.57 -3.78 0.01
CA SER A 31 26.46 -5.21 -0.26
C SER A 31 26.67 -6.10 0.97
N ASN A 32 27.08 -5.53 2.12
CA ASN A 32 27.32 -6.26 3.36
C ASN A 32 26.19 -6.11 4.39
N LEU A 33 25.23 -5.21 4.18
CA LEU A 33 24.12 -5.03 5.10
C LEU A 33 23.01 -6.03 4.77
N ASN A 34 22.91 -7.08 5.59
CA ASN A 34 21.84 -8.07 5.51
C ASN A 34 21.02 -8.04 6.81
N LEU A 35 19.72 -7.81 6.69
CA LEU A 35 18.79 -7.80 7.81
C LEU A 35 18.18 -9.19 7.99
N PRO A 36 18.32 -9.85 9.15
CA PRO A 36 17.69 -11.16 9.36
C PRO A 36 16.17 -11.06 9.23
N TYR A 37 15.57 -11.95 8.44
CA TYR A 37 14.12 -12.06 8.29
C TYR A 37 13.65 -13.51 8.40
N GLN A 38 12.36 -13.69 8.68
CA GLN A 38 11.74 -15.01 8.85
C GLN A 38 10.28 -15.00 8.39
N MET A 39 9.82 -16.12 7.82
CA MET A 39 8.39 -16.41 7.64
C MET A 39 7.87 -17.18 8.86
N HIS A 40 6.80 -16.70 9.48
CA HIS A 40 6.17 -17.30 10.67
C HIS A 40 4.99 -18.21 10.33
N GLY A 41 4.33 -17.95 9.20
CA GLY A 41 3.24 -18.80 8.74
C GLY A 41 2.43 -18.17 7.63
N GLN A 42 1.56 -18.98 7.03
CA GLN A 42 0.52 -18.52 6.13
C GLN A 42 -0.62 -17.89 6.94
N LEU A 43 -1.09 -16.72 6.52
CA LEU A 43 -2.14 -15.96 7.20
C LEU A 43 -3.54 -16.33 6.69
N THR A 44 -3.66 -16.68 5.41
CA THR A 44 -4.94 -16.99 4.74
C THR A 44 -4.84 -18.27 3.93
N GLY A 45 -5.97 -18.92 3.65
CA GLY A 45 -6.06 -20.16 2.89
C GLY A 45 -6.09 -21.40 3.78
N GLN A 46 -5.96 -22.57 3.15
CA GLN A 46 -6.13 -23.87 3.81
C GLN A 46 -5.06 -24.15 4.88
N ASP A 47 -3.84 -23.66 4.66
CA ASP A 47 -2.69 -23.91 5.53
C ASP A 47 -2.45 -22.78 6.55
N ALA A 48 -3.40 -21.85 6.69
CA ALA A 48 -3.33 -20.80 7.69
C ALA A 48 -3.55 -21.37 9.12
N THR A 49 -3.13 -20.61 10.14
CA THR A 49 -3.35 -20.96 11.56
C THR A 49 -4.83 -21.27 11.84
N VAL A 50 -5.72 -20.53 11.19
CA VAL A 50 -7.15 -20.82 11.10
C VAL A 50 -7.52 -20.95 9.62
N ASP A 51 -8.00 -22.13 9.21
CA ASP A 51 -8.38 -22.43 7.82
C ASP A 51 -9.49 -21.48 7.35
N SER A 52 -9.14 -20.50 6.50
CA SER A 52 -10.09 -19.51 6.00
C SER A 52 -10.95 -20.01 4.82
N THR A 53 -10.72 -21.23 4.33
CA THR A 53 -11.53 -21.81 3.25
C THR A 53 -12.97 -22.04 3.68
N ILE A 54 -13.23 -22.17 4.99
CA ILE A 54 -14.58 -22.25 5.56
C ILE A 54 -15.42 -20.98 5.30
N PHE A 55 -14.76 -19.83 5.12
CA PHE A 55 -15.37 -18.56 4.72
C PHE A 55 -15.31 -18.33 3.20
N GLY A 56 -14.89 -19.34 2.43
CA GLY A 56 -14.70 -19.23 0.99
C GLY A 56 -13.48 -18.38 0.60
N VAL A 57 -12.48 -18.25 1.47
CA VAL A 57 -11.21 -17.57 1.21
C VAL A 57 -10.14 -18.64 0.99
N GLY A 58 -10.02 -19.10 -0.25
CA GLY A 58 -9.01 -20.08 -0.68
C GLY A 58 -7.70 -19.43 -1.14
N GLY A 59 -7.79 -18.24 -1.72
CA GLY A 59 -6.66 -17.39 -2.04
C GLY A 59 -7.05 -15.92 -2.00
N THR A 60 -6.16 -15.09 -1.50
CA THR A 60 -6.34 -13.63 -1.40
C THR A 60 -4.98 -12.93 -1.34
N ASP A 61 -5.00 -11.61 -1.43
CA ASP A 61 -3.81 -10.79 -1.33
C ASP A 61 -3.99 -9.57 -0.43
N LEU A 62 -2.87 -8.88 -0.21
CA LEU A 62 -2.71 -7.74 0.68
C LEU A 62 -2.74 -8.13 2.17
N GLY A 63 -3.56 -7.50 3.00
CA GLY A 63 -3.55 -7.64 4.45
C GLY A 63 -3.25 -6.32 5.16
N ILE A 64 -3.94 -5.25 4.77
CA ILE A 64 -3.83 -3.93 5.41
C ILE A 64 -4.38 -4.04 6.83
N ILE A 65 -3.56 -3.70 7.82
CA ILE A 65 -3.91 -3.80 9.23
C ILE A 65 -4.36 -2.44 9.74
N VAL A 66 -5.51 -2.40 10.40
CA VAL A 66 -5.97 -1.26 11.18
C VAL A 66 -6.49 -1.73 12.52
N LYS A 67 -6.11 -1.06 13.61
CA LYS A 67 -6.74 -1.29 14.91
C LYS A 67 -8.09 -0.57 14.97
N HIS A 68 -9.13 -1.29 15.35
CA HIS A 68 -10.49 -0.78 15.48
C HIS A 68 -11.07 -1.26 16.82
N GLY A 69 -11.24 -0.32 17.76
CA GLY A 69 -11.54 -0.67 19.15
C GLY A 69 -10.40 -1.47 19.78
N THR A 70 -10.68 -2.69 20.23
CA THR A 70 -9.68 -3.60 20.80
C THR A 70 -9.16 -4.64 19.80
N GLU A 71 -9.70 -4.66 18.59
CA GLU A 71 -9.46 -5.69 17.59
C GLU A 71 -8.62 -5.16 16.43
N PHE A 72 -7.99 -6.07 15.69
CA PHE A 72 -7.29 -5.79 14.46
C PHE A 72 -8.13 -6.23 13.27
N PHE A 73 -8.30 -5.32 12.34
CA PHE A 73 -9.06 -5.50 11.11
C PHE A 73 -8.06 -5.64 9.95
N TYR A 74 -8.21 -6.71 9.17
CA TYR A 74 -7.33 -7.05 8.05
C TYR A 74 -8.10 -6.93 6.75
N PHE A 75 -7.82 -5.87 5.99
CA PHE A 75 -8.41 -5.68 4.66
C PHE A 75 -7.57 -6.38 3.60
N PHE A 76 -8.22 -7.29 2.88
CA PHE A 76 -7.63 -8.02 1.77
C PHE A 76 -8.16 -7.51 0.43
N GLY A 77 -7.38 -7.76 -0.63
CA GLY A 77 -7.72 -7.43 -2.01
C GLY A 77 -8.52 -8.52 -2.69
N ASP A 78 -8.21 -8.76 -3.97
CA ASP A 78 -8.93 -9.70 -4.79
C ASP A 78 -8.88 -11.10 -4.13
N THR A 79 -10.05 -11.69 -3.91
CA THR A 79 -10.22 -12.89 -3.09
C THR A 79 -11.01 -13.94 -3.86
N PHE A 80 -10.51 -15.17 -3.88
CA PHE A 80 -11.07 -16.30 -4.61
C PHE A 80 -11.39 -17.47 -3.68
N SER A 81 -12.43 -18.23 -4.01
CA SER A 81 -12.82 -19.41 -3.23
C SER A 81 -12.03 -20.67 -3.56
N SER A 82 -11.29 -20.68 -4.68
CA SER A 82 -10.41 -21.78 -5.05
C SER A 82 -9.07 -21.67 -4.33
N THR A 83 -8.51 -22.80 -3.89
CA THR A 83 -7.19 -22.89 -3.23
C THR A 83 -6.04 -22.99 -4.24
N ASP A 84 -6.34 -23.44 -5.47
CA ASP A 84 -5.31 -23.85 -6.44
C ASP A 84 -5.19 -22.88 -7.62
N SER A 85 -6.07 -21.88 -7.68
CA SER A 85 -6.11 -20.91 -8.78
C SER A 85 -6.92 -19.67 -8.39
N MET A 86 -6.65 -18.55 -9.05
CA MET A 86 -7.46 -17.31 -8.96
C MET A 86 -8.82 -17.50 -9.67
N THR A 87 -9.66 -18.42 -9.19
CA THR A 87 -10.96 -18.78 -9.77
C THR A 87 -12.02 -19.07 -8.70
N GLY A 88 -13.27 -19.29 -9.13
CA GLY A 88 -14.40 -19.55 -8.25
C GLY A 88 -15.17 -18.27 -7.93
N ASN A 89 -15.75 -18.20 -6.73
CA ASN A 89 -16.44 -16.99 -6.29
C ASN A 89 -15.39 -15.91 -6.05
N TRP A 90 -15.36 -14.87 -6.89
CA TRP A 90 -14.41 -13.76 -6.81
C TRP A 90 -15.05 -12.56 -6.10
N ARG A 91 -14.38 -12.05 -5.06
CA ARG A 91 -14.72 -10.83 -4.33
C ARG A 91 -13.54 -9.86 -4.44
N SER A 92 -13.81 -8.59 -4.67
CA SER A 92 -12.81 -7.52 -4.86
C SER A 92 -11.98 -7.26 -3.61
N ASN A 93 -12.58 -7.56 -2.46
CA ASN A 93 -12.02 -7.35 -1.14
C ASN A 93 -12.82 -8.17 -0.14
N THR A 94 -12.17 -8.48 0.96
CA THR A 94 -12.77 -9.13 2.14
C THR A 94 -12.12 -8.56 3.40
N LEU A 95 -12.75 -8.76 4.56
CA LEU A 95 -12.28 -8.26 5.85
C LEU A 95 -12.32 -9.39 6.88
N ALA A 96 -11.16 -9.62 7.49
CA ALA A 96 -11.03 -10.48 8.66
C ALA A 96 -10.81 -9.65 9.93
N ILE A 97 -11.12 -10.25 11.07
CA ILE A 97 -10.98 -9.67 12.41
C ILE A 97 -10.08 -10.61 13.22
N SER A 98 -9.20 -10.04 14.03
CA SER A 98 -8.36 -10.78 14.97
C SER A 98 -8.20 -10.01 16.27
N ASN A 99 -8.15 -10.75 17.38
CA ASN A 99 -7.70 -10.30 18.69
C ASN A 99 -6.27 -10.79 19.00
N ASP A 100 -5.64 -11.49 18.05
CA ASP A 100 -4.27 -11.99 18.18
C ASP A 100 -3.27 -10.84 18.14
N THR A 101 -2.36 -10.84 19.12
CA THR A 101 -1.34 -9.80 19.29
C THR A 101 0.06 -10.38 19.33
N ILE A 102 0.23 -11.68 19.02
CA ILE A 102 1.51 -12.39 19.14
C ILE A 102 1.94 -12.86 17.75
N PRO A 103 2.47 -11.99 16.89
CA PRO A 103 2.79 -12.37 15.50
C PRO A 103 3.98 -13.36 15.39
N SER A 104 4.69 -13.64 16.49
CA SER A 104 5.88 -14.50 16.54
C SER A 104 5.60 -15.99 16.33
N ASP A 105 4.35 -16.45 16.51
CA ASP A 105 3.93 -17.82 16.24
C ASP A 105 2.91 -17.93 15.08
N GLY A 106 2.83 -16.88 14.26
CA GLY A 106 1.81 -16.68 13.23
C GLY A 106 0.77 -15.67 13.69
N ILE A 107 -0.31 -15.52 12.94
CA ILE A 107 -1.46 -14.70 13.33
C ILE A 107 -2.72 -15.52 13.06
N SER A 108 -3.59 -15.61 14.05
CA SER A 108 -4.91 -16.23 13.90
C SER A 108 -5.94 -15.19 13.46
N LEU A 109 -6.64 -15.43 12.35
CA LEU A 109 -7.80 -14.62 11.96
C LEU A 109 -9.06 -15.24 12.61
N ASP A 110 -9.58 -14.58 13.64
CA ASP A 110 -10.63 -15.10 14.52
C ASP A 110 -12.01 -15.12 13.87
N ASP A 111 -12.32 -14.10 13.05
CA ASP A 111 -13.62 -13.97 12.39
C ASP A 111 -13.51 -13.24 11.05
N TRP A 112 -14.60 -13.26 10.28
CA TRP A 112 -14.72 -12.59 8.99
C TRP A 112 -16.04 -11.84 8.90
N ILE A 113 -16.05 -10.71 8.20
CA ILE A 113 -17.32 -10.09 7.82
C ILE A 113 -17.96 -10.94 6.73
N VAL A 114 -19.08 -11.60 7.06
CA VAL A 114 -19.74 -12.58 6.19
C VAL A 114 -21.09 -12.11 5.64
N ASP A 115 -21.50 -12.67 4.50
CA ASP A 115 -22.89 -12.62 4.07
C ASP A 115 -23.72 -13.56 4.96
N PRO A 116 -24.73 -13.06 5.69
CA PRO A 116 -25.50 -13.85 6.65
C PRO A 116 -26.32 -14.98 6.00
N THR A 117 -26.53 -14.94 4.68
CA THR A 117 -27.24 -15.97 3.92
C THR A 117 -26.34 -17.14 3.57
N THR A 118 -25.06 -16.88 3.28
CA THR A 118 -24.13 -17.89 2.78
C THR A 118 -23.10 -18.33 3.81
N GLY A 119 -22.82 -17.50 4.82
CA GLY A 119 -21.72 -17.69 5.77
C GLY A 119 -20.33 -17.46 5.17
N LEU A 120 -20.24 -17.02 3.91
CA LEU A 120 -18.97 -16.74 3.24
C LEU A 120 -18.55 -15.29 3.47
N ALA A 121 -17.25 -15.02 3.45
CA ALA A 121 -16.70 -13.68 3.50
C ALA A 121 -17.34 -12.79 2.42
N LYS A 122 -17.76 -11.58 2.82
CA LYS A 122 -18.53 -10.64 2.00
C LYS A 122 -17.61 -9.75 1.18
N GLU A 123 -18.02 -9.42 -0.06
CA GLU A 123 -17.42 -8.28 -0.79
C GLU A 123 -17.95 -6.97 -0.21
N LEU A 124 -17.07 -6.11 0.29
CA LEU A 124 -17.44 -4.92 1.08
C LEU A 124 -17.50 -3.66 0.23
N ILE A 125 -16.50 -3.45 -0.61
CA ILE A 125 -16.42 -2.36 -1.58
C ILE A 125 -16.63 -2.98 -2.96
N SER A 126 -17.87 -2.96 -3.44
CA SER A 126 -18.22 -3.63 -4.68
C SER A 126 -17.62 -2.97 -5.92
N SER A 127 -17.34 -3.80 -6.93
CA SER A 127 -16.97 -3.34 -8.28
C SER A 127 -17.97 -3.84 -9.33
N LEU A 128 -17.92 -3.25 -10.52
CA LEU A 128 -18.74 -3.70 -11.65
C LEU A 128 -18.33 -5.06 -12.22
N LYS A 129 -17.08 -5.50 -11.97
CA LYS A 129 -16.49 -6.74 -12.52
C LYS A 129 -16.50 -6.76 -14.05
N ILE A 130 -16.32 -5.59 -14.69
CA ILE A 130 -16.28 -5.45 -16.14
C ILE A 130 -14.95 -4.82 -16.54
N ASP A 131 -14.12 -5.61 -17.22
CA ASP A 131 -12.84 -5.16 -17.75
C ASP A 131 -12.99 -3.92 -18.63
N ASN A 132 -12.02 -3.00 -18.55
CA ASN A 132 -12.03 -1.68 -19.19
C ASN A 132 -13.12 -0.69 -18.73
N ILE A 133 -13.99 -1.07 -17.79
CA ILE A 133 -14.97 -0.19 -17.13
C ILE A 133 -14.62 -0.06 -15.64
N GLU A 134 -14.74 -1.12 -14.86
CA GLU A 134 -14.29 -1.23 -13.47
C GLU A 134 -14.14 -2.72 -13.17
N MET A 135 -12.89 -3.18 -13.22
CA MET A 135 -12.52 -4.58 -13.04
C MET A 135 -12.64 -4.99 -11.57
N THR A 136 -12.10 -4.17 -10.66
CA THR A 136 -12.11 -4.44 -9.22
C THR A 136 -11.97 -3.15 -8.40
N CYS A 137 -12.34 -3.21 -7.13
CA CYS A 137 -12.13 -2.14 -6.14
C CYS A 137 -11.25 -2.69 -5.02
N ILE A 138 -10.01 -2.21 -4.92
CA ILE A 138 -8.99 -2.76 -4.02
C ILE A 138 -8.71 -1.76 -2.89
N PRO A 139 -8.80 -2.16 -1.61
CA PRO A 139 -8.38 -1.31 -0.51
C PRO A 139 -6.87 -1.06 -0.59
N THR A 140 -6.44 0.16 -0.27
CA THR A 140 -5.03 0.57 -0.31
C THR A 140 -4.56 1.06 1.06
N ALA A 141 -5.44 1.74 1.81
CA ALA A 141 -5.24 2.08 3.22
C ALA A 141 -6.55 2.01 3.99
N ALA A 142 -6.47 1.81 5.30
CA ALA A 142 -7.60 1.89 6.22
C ALA A 142 -7.21 2.69 7.47
N ILE A 143 -8.12 3.52 7.96
CA ILE A 143 -7.99 4.24 9.24
C ILE A 143 -9.28 4.05 10.04
N SER A 144 -9.16 3.85 11.35
CA SER A 144 -10.25 3.89 12.30
C SER A 144 -10.18 5.19 13.10
N LEU A 145 -11.19 6.07 12.98
CA LEU A 145 -11.29 7.31 13.74
C LEU A 145 -12.64 7.38 14.44
N ASN A 146 -12.65 7.59 15.77
CA ASN A 146 -13.89 7.69 16.55
C ASN A 146 -14.91 6.55 16.29
N GLY A 147 -14.43 5.31 16.10
CA GLY A 147 -15.29 4.15 15.81
C GLY A 147 -15.84 4.10 14.38
N ILE A 148 -15.32 4.91 13.46
CA ILE A 148 -15.66 4.88 12.03
C ILE A 148 -14.46 4.39 11.23
N LEU A 149 -14.69 3.44 10.33
CA LEU A 149 -13.68 2.94 9.41
C LEU A 149 -13.72 3.75 8.11
N TYR A 150 -12.57 4.29 7.72
CA TYR A 150 -12.34 4.98 6.45
C TYR A 150 -11.33 4.18 5.64
N VAL A 151 -11.77 3.65 4.50
CA VAL A 151 -10.93 2.81 3.63
C VAL A 151 -10.68 3.53 2.33
N TYR A 152 -9.43 3.90 2.08
CA TYR A 152 -8.99 4.36 0.77
C TYR A 152 -8.95 3.14 -0.15
N TYR A 153 -9.53 3.26 -1.34
CA TYR A 153 -9.53 2.19 -2.32
C TYR A 153 -9.24 2.75 -3.71
N MET A 154 -8.65 1.91 -4.56
CA MET A 154 -8.50 2.18 -5.99
C MET A 154 -9.60 1.46 -6.79
N SER A 155 -10.24 2.19 -7.71
CA SER A 155 -11.13 1.61 -8.72
C SER A 155 -10.28 1.21 -9.92
N VAL A 156 -9.93 -0.07 -10.03
CA VAL A 156 -9.09 -0.58 -11.13
C VAL A 156 -9.94 -0.73 -12.38
N ARG A 157 -9.50 -0.11 -13.47
CA ARG A 157 -10.17 -0.17 -14.77
C ARG A 157 -9.74 -1.39 -15.59
N HIS A 158 -8.43 -1.66 -15.62
CA HIS A 158 -7.85 -2.74 -16.42
C HIS A 158 -6.48 -3.15 -15.88
N TRP A 159 -6.25 -4.46 -15.75
CA TRP A 159 -4.93 -5.05 -15.48
C TRP A 159 -4.15 -5.18 -16.78
N SER A 160 -2.94 -4.64 -16.84
CA SER A 160 -2.07 -4.79 -18.01
C SER A 160 -1.62 -6.24 -18.18
N SER A 161 -1.27 -6.63 -19.41
CA SER A 161 -0.58 -7.90 -19.66
C SER A 161 0.84 -7.93 -19.08
N THR A 162 1.42 -6.76 -18.81
CA THR A 162 2.70 -6.62 -18.10
C THR A 162 2.42 -6.52 -16.61
N GLY A 163 2.94 -7.48 -15.83
CA GLY A 163 2.75 -7.53 -14.38
C GLY A 163 3.21 -6.25 -13.68
N GLY A 164 2.50 -5.87 -12.62
CA GLY A 164 2.77 -4.64 -11.87
C GLY A 164 2.28 -3.35 -12.53
N MET A 165 1.60 -3.43 -13.68
CA MET A 165 0.99 -2.29 -14.36
C MET A 165 -0.53 -2.46 -14.45
N TRP A 166 -1.27 -1.41 -14.13
CA TRP A 166 -2.72 -1.35 -14.31
C TRP A 166 -3.15 0.11 -14.49
N THR A 167 -4.36 0.29 -14.97
CA THR A 167 -5.00 1.62 -15.03
C THR A 167 -6.15 1.66 -14.04
N CYS A 168 -6.30 2.79 -13.35
CA CYS A 168 -7.43 3.05 -12.47
C CYS A 168 -8.36 4.10 -13.07
N ASN A 169 -9.63 4.06 -12.70
CA ASN A 169 -10.56 5.16 -12.95
C ASN A 169 -10.28 6.31 -11.98
N ASN A 170 -10.12 5.97 -10.70
CA ASN A 170 -9.85 6.89 -9.60
C ASN A 170 -9.39 6.11 -8.36
N ALA A 171 -8.97 6.86 -7.35
CA ALA A 171 -9.03 6.44 -5.96
C ALA A 171 -10.09 7.25 -5.21
N SER A 172 -10.68 6.65 -4.17
CA SER A 172 -11.72 7.27 -3.34
C SER A 172 -11.75 6.62 -1.95
N ILE A 173 -12.72 7.00 -1.12
CA ILE A 173 -12.89 6.51 0.25
C ILE A 173 -14.22 5.77 0.36
N ALA A 174 -14.22 4.63 1.03
CA ALA A 174 -15.41 3.94 1.50
C ALA A 174 -15.50 4.03 3.03
N VAL A 175 -16.72 4.20 3.57
CA VAL A 175 -16.93 4.43 5.00
C VAL A 175 -17.82 3.35 5.60
N SER A 176 -17.42 2.79 6.74
CA SER A 176 -18.27 1.96 7.59
C SER A 176 -18.45 2.61 8.96
N VAL A 177 -19.69 2.65 9.42
CA VAL A 177 -20.12 3.19 10.73
C VAL A 177 -20.73 2.10 11.62
N ASP A 178 -20.53 0.85 11.22
CA ASP A 178 -21.14 -0.35 11.79
C ASP A 178 -20.10 -1.48 11.90
N ASP A 179 -18.91 -1.15 12.41
CA ASP A 179 -17.82 -2.10 12.69
C ASP A 179 -17.46 -3.01 11.49
N GLY A 180 -17.42 -2.42 10.30
CA GLY A 180 -17.04 -3.10 9.06
C GLY A 180 -18.13 -3.94 8.41
N GLN A 181 -19.35 -3.99 8.97
CA GLN A 181 -20.44 -4.81 8.42
C GLN A 181 -20.88 -4.31 7.04
N ASN A 182 -20.92 -2.99 6.82
CA ASN A 182 -21.28 -2.38 5.54
C ASN A 182 -20.42 -1.15 5.21
N PHE A 183 -20.09 -0.98 3.93
CA PHE A 183 -19.32 0.15 3.44
C PHE A 183 -20.08 0.97 2.40
N SER A 184 -20.05 2.29 2.55
CA SER A 184 -20.58 3.25 1.58
C SER A 184 -19.45 3.90 0.78
N LYS A 185 -19.43 3.72 -0.55
CA LYS A 185 -18.49 4.42 -1.45
C LYS A 185 -18.85 5.90 -1.50
N MET A 186 -17.91 6.77 -1.16
CA MET A 186 -18.14 8.21 -1.13
C MET A 186 -18.10 8.79 -2.55
N THR A 187 -19.10 9.60 -2.91
CA THR A 187 -19.24 10.17 -4.26
C THR A 187 -18.65 11.58 -4.39
N ASN A 188 -18.37 12.23 -3.26
CA ASN A 188 -17.91 13.62 -3.18
C ASN A 188 -16.39 13.76 -3.03
N ILE A 189 -15.65 12.64 -2.97
CA ILE A 189 -14.20 12.62 -2.81
C ILE A 189 -13.58 11.61 -3.78
N SER A 190 -12.65 12.07 -4.62
CA SER A 190 -12.00 11.24 -5.63
C SER A 190 -10.67 11.88 -6.05
N TRP A 191 -9.69 11.04 -6.34
CA TRP A 191 -8.44 11.41 -7.03
C TRP A 191 -8.41 10.74 -8.39
N ASP A 192 -7.98 11.47 -9.42
CA ASP A 192 -7.92 10.93 -10.78
C ASP A 192 -6.98 9.72 -10.87
N GLY A 193 -7.37 8.69 -11.64
CA GLY A 193 -6.64 7.43 -11.71
C GLY A 193 -5.26 7.51 -12.39
N ASP A 194 -4.97 8.62 -13.07
CA ASP A 194 -3.66 8.95 -13.65
C ASP A 194 -2.86 9.95 -12.78
N SER A 195 -3.36 10.29 -11.60
CA SER A 195 -2.64 11.09 -10.61
C SER A 195 -1.60 10.27 -9.84
N ASN A 196 -0.79 10.96 -9.03
CA ASN A 196 0.18 10.35 -8.10
C ASN A 196 -0.44 9.88 -6.76
N PHE A 197 -1.77 9.89 -6.66
CA PHE A 197 -2.53 9.70 -5.43
C PHE A 197 -3.60 8.62 -5.63
N VAL A 198 -3.17 7.39 -5.92
CA VAL A 198 -4.07 6.26 -6.22
C VAL A 198 -3.99 5.16 -5.17
N LEU A 199 -2.78 4.68 -4.87
CA LEU A 199 -2.55 3.78 -3.77
C LEU A 199 -2.11 4.63 -2.58
N PHE A 200 -2.84 4.55 -1.48
CA PHE A 200 -2.53 5.29 -0.26
C PHE A 200 -1.96 4.37 0.81
N SER A 201 -1.26 4.97 1.78
CA SER A 201 -0.80 4.31 2.98
C SER A 201 -0.82 5.31 4.13
N ALA A 202 -1.59 5.03 5.18
CA ALA A 202 -1.65 5.89 6.36
C ALA A 202 -0.38 5.71 7.19
N ALA A 203 0.25 6.82 7.58
CA ALA A 203 1.36 6.78 8.52
C ALA A 203 0.86 6.35 9.90
N GLN A 204 1.52 5.35 10.50
CA GLN A 204 1.15 4.78 11.79
C GLN A 204 2.28 4.91 12.84
N PRO A 205 1.97 4.96 14.15
CA PRO A 205 0.64 5.13 14.71
C PRO A 205 0.12 6.54 14.37
N TYR A 206 -1.20 6.66 14.33
CA TYR A 206 -1.87 7.94 14.28
C TYR A 206 -2.57 8.17 15.62
N ASP A 207 -2.36 9.34 16.22
CA ASP A 207 -3.06 9.77 17.44
C ASP A 207 -4.11 10.82 17.06
N GLU A 208 -5.31 10.74 17.62
CA GLU A 208 -6.39 11.70 17.34
C GLU A 208 -6.06 13.14 17.80
N SER A 209 -5.03 13.32 18.64
CA SER A 209 -4.49 14.63 19.01
C SER A 209 -3.54 15.23 17.98
N ASP A 210 -3.10 14.45 16.98
CA ASP A 210 -2.30 14.93 15.86
C ASP A 210 -3.11 15.87 14.98
N GLU A 211 -2.51 17.02 14.63
CA GLU A 211 -3.14 18.04 13.78
C GLU A 211 -3.51 17.50 12.39
N TYR A 212 -2.73 16.53 11.89
CA TYR A 212 -2.93 15.96 10.56
C TYR A 212 -2.78 14.45 10.55
N LEU A 213 -3.66 13.80 9.80
CA LEU A 213 -3.41 12.48 9.25
C LEU A 213 -2.48 12.62 8.03
N TYR A 214 -1.35 11.91 8.05
CA TYR A 214 -0.42 11.84 6.93
C TYR A 214 -0.63 10.57 6.11
N LEU A 215 -0.60 10.72 4.78
CA LEU A 215 -0.81 9.63 3.83
C LEU A 215 0.30 9.64 2.79
N LEU A 216 1.06 8.57 2.73
CA LEU A 216 1.92 8.28 1.58
C LEU A 216 1.05 7.83 0.42
N SER A 217 1.50 8.10 -0.80
CA SER A 217 0.80 7.62 -1.97
C SER A 217 1.70 7.32 -3.16
N THR A 218 1.21 6.48 -4.06
CA THR A 218 1.82 6.20 -5.37
C THR A 218 0.77 6.32 -6.48
N PRO A 219 1.19 6.53 -7.74
CA PRO A 219 0.30 6.38 -8.89
C PRO A 219 -0.16 4.93 -9.07
N SER A 220 -1.07 4.70 -10.01
CA SER A 220 -1.47 3.35 -10.45
C SER A 220 -0.25 2.50 -10.85
N GLY A 221 -0.22 1.24 -10.45
CA GLY A 221 0.90 0.33 -10.70
C GLY A 221 1.98 0.38 -9.62
N ARG A 222 3.11 -0.27 -9.90
CA ARG A 222 4.23 -0.44 -8.94
C ARG A 222 5.52 0.27 -9.34
N PHE A 223 5.46 1.10 -10.38
CA PHE A 223 6.64 1.71 -11.01
C PHE A 223 6.74 3.23 -10.73
N GLY A 224 5.82 3.78 -9.93
CA GLY A 224 5.81 5.19 -9.56
C GLY A 224 6.75 5.53 -8.42
N ALA A 225 6.95 6.82 -8.19
CA ALA A 225 7.60 7.34 -6.98
C ALA A 225 6.59 7.46 -5.83
N CYS A 226 7.08 7.67 -4.61
CA CYS A 226 6.23 7.91 -3.44
C CYS A 226 6.04 9.40 -3.18
N TYR A 227 4.81 9.80 -2.86
CA TYR A 227 4.38 11.16 -2.59
C TYR A 227 3.76 11.23 -1.19
N LEU A 228 3.58 12.45 -0.68
CA LEU A 228 3.02 12.69 0.64
C LEU A 228 1.85 13.68 0.56
N SER A 229 0.79 13.35 1.29
CA SER A 229 -0.33 14.24 1.53
C SER A 229 -0.67 14.26 3.02
N ARG A 230 -1.42 15.29 3.42
CA ARG A 230 -1.96 15.40 4.78
C ARG A 230 -3.36 16.00 4.76
N VAL A 231 -4.16 15.70 5.77
CA VAL A 231 -5.52 16.21 5.93
C VAL A 231 -5.85 16.34 7.41
N ASP A 232 -6.66 17.34 7.78
CA ASP A 232 -7.30 17.35 9.09
C ASP A 232 -8.20 16.10 9.20
N PRO A 233 -8.03 15.23 10.20
CA PRO A 233 -8.82 14.01 10.38
C PRO A 233 -10.34 14.27 10.39
N LEU A 234 -10.79 15.43 10.90
CA LEU A 234 -12.21 15.82 10.93
C LEU A 234 -12.75 16.19 9.55
N GLN A 235 -11.85 16.41 8.58
CA GLN A 235 -12.16 16.76 7.20
C GLN A 235 -11.74 15.67 6.20
N ILE A 236 -11.54 14.43 6.65
CA ILE A 236 -11.05 13.31 5.81
C ILE A 236 -11.91 13.06 4.55
N LEU A 237 -13.22 13.36 4.60
CA LEU A 237 -14.16 13.23 3.49
C LEU A 237 -14.32 14.51 2.63
N ASP A 238 -13.57 15.57 2.93
CA ASP A 238 -13.53 16.81 2.15
C ASP A 238 -12.25 16.87 1.32
N LYS A 239 -12.39 16.66 0.01
CA LYS A 239 -11.27 16.68 -0.93
C LYS A 239 -10.46 18.00 -0.87
N SER A 240 -11.12 19.12 -0.58
CA SER A 240 -10.52 20.46 -0.55
C SER A 240 -9.68 20.74 0.71
N ALA A 241 -9.82 19.91 1.75
CA ALA A 241 -9.01 19.97 2.96
C ALA A 241 -7.62 19.33 2.79
N TYR A 242 -7.46 18.45 1.79
CA TYR A 242 -6.18 17.79 1.54
C TYR A 242 -5.11 18.77 1.10
N ARG A 243 -3.90 18.50 1.55
CA ARG A 243 -2.70 19.25 1.22
C ARG A 243 -1.62 18.29 0.75
N TYR A 244 -0.96 18.64 -0.35
CA TYR A 244 0.05 17.79 -1.00
C TYR A 244 1.42 18.40 -0.85
N PHE A 245 2.40 17.58 -0.44
CA PHE A 245 3.75 18.06 -0.20
C PHE A 245 4.38 18.56 -1.50
N SER A 246 4.72 19.85 -1.54
CA SER A 246 5.29 20.52 -2.72
C SER A 246 6.77 20.89 -2.54
N GLY A 247 7.41 20.33 -1.51
CA GLY A 247 8.84 20.46 -1.26
C GLY A 247 9.16 21.27 -0.01
N LEU A 248 10.44 21.61 0.14
CA LEU A 248 10.95 22.44 1.23
C LEU A 248 11.26 23.84 0.74
N SER A 249 10.97 24.84 1.56
CA SER A 249 11.37 26.22 1.32
C SER A 249 12.90 26.36 1.42
N SER A 250 13.43 27.55 1.07
CA SER A 250 14.85 27.86 1.28
C SER A 250 15.27 27.88 2.76
N THR A 251 14.31 27.95 3.69
CA THR A 251 14.51 27.88 5.15
C THR A 251 14.23 26.48 5.70
N ASN A 252 14.05 25.49 4.83
CA ASN A 252 13.78 24.09 5.20
C ASN A 252 12.39 23.86 5.86
N ASP A 253 11.45 24.76 5.63
CA ASP A 253 10.05 24.60 6.06
C ASP A 253 9.26 23.82 5.00
N THR A 254 8.32 22.98 5.43
CA THR A 254 7.47 22.23 4.50
C THR A 254 6.53 23.15 3.73
N MET A 255 6.45 22.97 2.42
CA MET A 255 5.46 23.60 1.56
C MET A 255 4.38 22.60 1.17
N TRP A 256 3.14 23.09 1.10
CA TRP A 256 1.97 22.28 0.85
C TRP A 256 1.04 22.96 -0.16
N SER A 257 0.64 22.26 -1.22
CA SER A 257 -0.29 22.73 -2.24
C SER A 257 -1.70 22.15 -2.06
N THR A 258 -2.70 22.81 -2.62
CA THR A 258 -4.05 22.27 -2.80
C THR A 258 -4.18 21.39 -4.04
N GLU A 259 -3.21 21.46 -4.96
CA GLU A 259 -3.22 20.76 -6.25
C GLU A 259 -2.31 19.52 -6.21
N THR A 260 -2.80 18.40 -6.73
CA THR A 260 -2.02 17.15 -6.83
C THR A 260 -0.83 17.29 -7.79
N SER A 261 -0.95 18.15 -8.82
CA SER A 261 0.08 18.37 -9.84
C SER A 261 1.33 19.05 -9.32
N ASP A 262 1.22 19.76 -8.20
CA ASP A 262 2.35 20.48 -7.59
C ASP A 262 3.16 19.57 -6.65
N ALA A 263 2.68 18.35 -6.41
CA ALA A 263 3.30 17.42 -5.48
C ALA A 263 4.67 16.95 -5.99
N VAL A 264 5.64 16.93 -5.08
CA VAL A 264 6.98 16.39 -5.35
C VAL A 264 7.17 15.07 -4.61
N PRO A 265 7.94 14.11 -5.18
CA PRO A 265 8.16 12.83 -4.53
C PRO A 265 9.01 12.99 -3.26
N ILE A 266 8.71 12.19 -2.23
CA ILE A 266 9.50 12.09 -0.99
C ILE A 266 10.64 11.07 -1.12
N PHE A 267 10.49 10.05 -1.97
CA PHE A 267 11.58 9.16 -2.42
C PHE A 267 11.28 8.59 -3.81
N PRO A 268 12.33 8.25 -4.60
CA PRO A 268 12.18 7.93 -6.01
C PRO A 268 11.51 6.58 -6.27
N SER A 269 11.01 6.41 -7.49
CA SER A 269 10.51 5.13 -8.03
C SER A 269 11.60 4.05 -8.13
N PRO A 270 11.23 2.77 -8.18
CA PRO A 270 9.86 2.22 -8.13
C PRO A 270 9.37 1.99 -6.69
N VAL A 271 8.06 2.14 -6.48
CA VAL A 271 7.41 1.90 -5.19
C VAL A 271 6.08 1.20 -5.44
N GLY A 272 5.94 -0.04 -4.96
CA GLY A 272 4.70 -0.81 -4.92
C GLY A 272 4.22 -1.06 -3.49
N GLU A 273 2.91 -0.96 -3.26
CA GLU A 273 2.24 -1.35 -2.00
C GLU A 273 2.96 -0.88 -0.72
N VAL A 274 3.32 0.41 -0.66
CA VAL A 274 4.06 0.99 0.48
C VAL A 274 3.26 0.92 1.78
N SER A 275 3.92 0.55 2.87
CA SER A 275 3.44 0.65 4.24
C SER A 275 4.44 1.45 5.07
N VAL A 276 3.96 2.30 5.97
CA VAL A 276 4.81 3.23 6.71
C VAL A 276 4.43 3.26 8.19
N MET A 277 5.44 3.17 9.05
CA MET A 277 5.24 3.32 10.48
C MET A 277 6.44 4.00 11.16
N TRP A 278 6.19 4.65 12.28
CA TRP A 278 7.22 5.01 13.23
C TRP A 278 7.74 3.76 13.92
N ASN A 279 9.07 3.65 14.02
CA ASN A 279 9.75 2.58 14.72
C ASN A 279 10.48 3.19 15.93
N ASP A 280 10.05 2.83 17.15
CA ASP A 280 10.59 3.39 18.40
C ASP A 280 12.03 2.97 18.66
N TYR A 281 12.39 1.73 18.32
CA TYR A 281 13.75 1.21 18.47
C TYR A 281 14.77 1.98 17.62
N LEU A 282 14.40 2.34 16.39
CA LEU A 282 15.24 3.16 15.51
C LEU A 282 15.10 4.67 15.76
N ASN A 283 14.00 5.10 16.39
CA ASN A 283 13.59 6.50 16.47
C ASN A 283 13.53 7.16 15.09
N LYS A 284 12.90 6.45 14.14
CA LYS A 284 12.77 6.84 12.72
C LYS A 284 11.41 6.42 12.18
N TRP A 285 10.93 7.15 11.17
CA TRP A 285 9.95 6.62 10.23
C TRP A 285 10.58 5.52 9.39
N THR A 286 9.84 4.45 9.16
CA THR A 286 10.22 3.30 8.35
C THR A 286 9.19 3.10 7.24
N ALA A 287 9.64 2.93 6.00
CA ALA A 287 8.79 2.63 4.85
C ALA A 287 9.19 1.29 4.25
N PHE A 288 8.24 0.37 4.19
CA PHE A 288 8.34 -0.96 3.63
C PHE A 288 7.58 -0.99 2.32
N TYR A 289 8.19 -1.44 1.23
CA TYR A 289 7.54 -1.46 -0.07
C TYR A 289 8.15 -2.49 -1.00
N LEU A 290 7.40 -2.86 -2.04
CA LEU A 290 7.91 -3.67 -3.14
C LEU A 290 8.72 -2.80 -4.11
N ASP A 291 9.99 -3.12 -4.31
CA ASP A 291 10.76 -2.66 -5.46
C ASP A 291 10.55 -3.62 -6.63
N SER A 292 9.84 -3.15 -7.66
CA SER A 292 9.50 -3.96 -8.84
C SER A 292 10.64 -4.12 -9.85
N MET A 293 11.77 -3.42 -9.67
CA MET A 293 12.96 -3.58 -10.50
C MET A 293 13.87 -4.69 -9.96
N THR A 294 13.99 -4.79 -8.63
CA THR A 294 14.79 -5.83 -7.96
C THR A 294 13.96 -7.05 -7.55
N PHE A 295 12.63 -6.95 -7.59
CA PHE A 295 11.70 -7.96 -7.09
C PHE A 295 11.96 -8.28 -5.61
N SER A 296 12.01 -7.26 -4.76
CA SER A 296 12.27 -7.38 -3.33
C SER A 296 11.32 -6.53 -2.50
N ILE A 297 11.12 -6.92 -1.24
CA ILE A 297 10.63 -5.98 -0.23
C ILE A 297 11.85 -5.22 0.29
N ASP A 298 11.77 -3.89 0.20
CA ASP A 298 12.81 -2.97 0.61
C ASP A 298 12.32 -2.07 1.76
N LEU A 299 13.27 -1.61 2.56
CA LEU A 299 13.10 -0.74 3.72
C LEU A 299 13.85 0.57 3.51
N ARG A 300 13.21 1.70 3.85
CA ARG A 300 13.86 3.00 4.02
C ARG A 300 13.58 3.59 5.39
N THR A 301 14.47 4.45 5.86
CA THR A 301 14.30 5.19 7.13
C THR A 301 14.35 6.70 6.91
N ALA A 302 13.66 7.48 7.75
CA ALA A 302 13.71 8.94 7.74
C ALA A 302 13.41 9.53 9.13
N ASP A 303 13.93 10.73 9.41
CA ASP A 303 13.60 11.47 10.64
C ASP A 303 12.17 12.03 10.63
N ASN A 304 11.61 12.27 9.44
CA ASN A 304 10.26 12.80 9.24
C ASN A 304 9.74 12.36 7.87
N LEU A 305 8.41 12.32 7.71
CA LEU A 305 7.75 11.81 6.51
C LEU A 305 8.09 12.59 5.24
N TRP A 306 8.36 13.89 5.36
CA TRP A 306 8.78 14.79 4.29
C TRP A 306 10.31 14.93 4.17
N GLY A 307 11.05 14.11 4.92
CA GLY A 307 12.49 14.23 5.12
C GLY A 307 13.30 13.54 4.03
N THR A 308 14.62 13.64 4.14
CA THR A 308 15.53 12.84 3.33
C THR A 308 15.45 11.40 3.79
N TRP A 309 14.79 10.55 2.99
CA TRP A 309 14.77 9.11 3.19
C TRP A 309 16.13 8.50 2.86
N SER A 310 16.53 7.49 3.62
CA SER A 310 17.73 6.70 3.36
C SER A 310 17.67 6.04 1.98
N ASP A 311 18.83 5.59 1.50
CA ASP A 311 18.88 4.59 0.45
C ASP A 311 18.12 3.31 0.87
N PRO A 312 17.56 2.56 -0.08
CA PRO A 312 16.79 1.37 0.21
C PRO A 312 17.68 0.22 0.67
N ILE A 313 17.15 -0.58 1.58
CA ILE A 313 17.78 -1.80 2.10
C ILE A 313 16.84 -2.96 1.82
N THR A 314 17.27 -3.94 1.05
CA THR A 314 16.47 -5.14 0.79
C THR A 314 16.31 -5.97 2.06
N ILE A 315 15.06 -6.24 2.44
CA ILE A 315 14.71 -7.06 3.60
C ILE A 315 14.10 -8.41 3.23
N VAL A 316 13.56 -8.58 2.01
CA VAL A 316 13.14 -9.89 1.50
C VAL A 316 13.43 -9.98 0.02
N SER A 317 14.15 -11.01 -0.42
CA SER A 317 14.47 -11.21 -1.83
C SER A 317 13.43 -12.08 -2.54
N GLY A 318 12.99 -11.66 -3.73
CA GLY A 318 12.17 -12.48 -4.62
C GLY A 318 12.89 -13.70 -5.18
N SER A 319 14.21 -13.82 -4.98
CA SER A 319 14.93 -15.06 -5.28
C SER A 319 14.62 -16.18 -4.27
N GLU A 320 14.29 -15.83 -3.04
CA GLU A 320 13.85 -16.76 -1.99
C GLU A 320 12.34 -16.95 -2.01
N TYR A 321 11.57 -15.87 -2.18
CA TYR A 321 10.12 -15.90 -2.31
C TYR A 321 9.66 -15.36 -3.67
N PRO A 322 9.67 -16.20 -4.73
CA PRO A 322 9.27 -15.77 -6.07
C PRO A 322 7.86 -15.18 -6.12
N SER A 323 7.75 -14.02 -6.77
CA SER A 323 6.50 -13.27 -6.93
C SER A 323 5.91 -12.74 -5.62
N LEU A 324 6.77 -12.42 -4.65
CA LEU A 324 6.40 -11.64 -3.47
C LEU A 324 5.87 -10.24 -3.84
N TYR A 325 5.00 -9.67 -3.00
CA TYR A 325 4.56 -8.27 -3.04
C TYR A 325 3.83 -7.89 -1.75
N GLY A 326 3.67 -6.59 -1.51
CA GLY A 326 3.07 -6.09 -0.28
C GLY A 326 3.97 -6.26 0.94
N SER A 327 3.81 -5.37 1.92
CA SER A 327 4.59 -5.38 3.14
C SER A 327 3.88 -4.56 4.22
N TYR A 328 2.70 -5.01 4.62
CA TYR A 328 1.80 -4.26 5.50
C TYR A 328 2.24 -4.37 6.95
N VAL A 329 2.65 -3.24 7.55
CA VAL A 329 3.10 -3.15 8.95
C VAL A 329 2.04 -2.54 9.85
N HIS A 330 2.13 -2.82 11.15
CA HIS A 330 1.37 -2.14 12.20
C HIS A 330 2.28 -1.90 13.43
N PRO A 331 2.24 -0.72 14.07
CA PRO A 331 3.13 -0.38 15.20
C PRO A 331 3.03 -1.32 16.42
N GLU A 332 1.89 -2.01 16.59
CA GLU A 332 1.70 -2.98 17.67
C GLU A 332 2.26 -4.38 17.35
N PHE A 333 2.66 -4.65 16.11
CA PHE A 333 3.20 -5.94 15.69
C PHE A 333 4.72 -5.88 15.61
N VAL A 334 5.33 -5.75 16.78
CA VAL A 334 6.78 -5.61 16.97
C VAL A 334 7.25 -6.34 18.23
N GLU A 335 8.53 -6.70 18.29
CA GLU A 335 9.22 -7.09 19.54
C GLU A 335 10.28 -6.05 19.91
N ASP A 336 10.60 -5.98 21.19
CA ASP A 336 11.69 -5.14 21.74
C ASP A 336 11.63 -3.68 21.25
N ASN A 337 10.43 -3.09 21.27
CA ASN A 337 10.11 -1.74 20.82
C ASN A 337 10.35 -1.48 19.32
N GLY A 338 10.30 -2.51 18.48
CA GLY A 338 10.54 -2.37 17.04
C GLY A 338 11.90 -2.86 16.58
N GLU A 339 12.69 -3.53 17.42
CA GLU A 339 13.89 -4.23 16.97
C GLU A 339 13.52 -5.33 15.96
N VAL A 340 12.44 -6.06 16.23
CA VAL A 340 11.82 -6.98 15.27
C VAL A 340 10.49 -6.39 14.85
N VAL A 341 10.29 -6.26 13.54
CA VAL A 341 9.06 -5.75 12.93
C VAL A 341 8.37 -6.88 12.17
N TYR A 342 7.08 -7.07 12.40
CA TYR A 342 6.26 -8.02 11.66
C TYR A 342 5.46 -7.32 10.57
N PHE A 343 5.30 -7.99 9.44
CA PHE A 343 4.55 -7.48 8.31
C PHE A 343 3.84 -8.60 7.54
N ILE A 344 2.75 -8.23 6.86
CA ILE A 344 2.03 -9.14 5.97
C ILE A 344 2.57 -8.99 4.55
N MET A 345 3.02 -10.10 3.98
CA MET A 345 3.53 -10.20 2.62
C MET A 345 2.64 -11.15 1.81
N SER A 346 2.32 -10.77 0.58
CA SER A 346 1.62 -11.64 -0.37
C SER A 346 2.61 -12.39 -1.26
N ILE A 347 2.26 -13.61 -1.67
CA ILE A 347 3.00 -14.37 -2.68
C ILE A 347 2.05 -14.73 -3.83
N PHE A 348 2.23 -14.08 -4.98
CA PHE A 348 1.28 -14.17 -6.11
C PHE A 348 1.13 -15.59 -6.67
N SER A 349 2.21 -16.36 -6.68
CA SER A 349 2.22 -17.73 -7.20
C SER A 349 1.35 -18.70 -6.38
N GLN A 350 1.22 -18.45 -5.08
CA GLN A 350 0.34 -19.17 -4.16
C GLN A 350 -1.00 -18.45 -3.95
N TYR A 351 -1.06 -17.19 -4.40
CA TYR A 351 -2.15 -16.24 -4.21
C TYR A 351 -2.68 -16.23 -2.77
N ASN A 352 -1.75 -16.11 -1.82
CA ASN A 352 -2.03 -16.08 -0.38
C ASN A 352 -1.09 -15.11 0.34
N THR A 353 -1.42 -14.84 1.59
CA THR A 353 -0.73 -13.89 2.47
C THR A 353 0.03 -14.62 3.58
N PHE A 354 1.13 -14.03 4.04
CA PHE A 354 2.08 -14.65 4.96
C PHE A 354 2.56 -13.64 6.00
N VAL A 355 2.71 -14.10 7.24
CA VAL A 355 3.31 -13.33 8.32
C VAL A 355 4.83 -13.45 8.21
N MET A 356 5.49 -12.31 8.05
CA MET A 356 6.94 -12.18 7.97
C MET A 356 7.44 -11.34 9.13
N SER A 357 8.72 -11.47 9.48
CA SER A 357 9.41 -10.51 10.33
C SER A 357 10.76 -10.12 9.77
N VAL A 358 11.27 -8.97 10.19
CA VAL A 358 12.65 -8.53 9.98
C VAL A 358 13.22 -7.96 11.28
N ASN A 359 14.47 -8.30 11.59
CA ASN A 359 15.23 -7.69 12.67
C ASN A 359 16.06 -6.51 12.11
N VAL A 360 15.82 -5.32 12.65
CA VAL A 360 16.45 -4.06 12.22
C VAL A 360 17.59 -3.60 13.14
N SER A 361 18.06 -4.46 14.04
CA SER A 361 19.08 -4.11 15.05
C SER A 361 20.36 -3.50 14.47
N SER A 362 20.78 -3.95 13.28
CA SER A 362 21.98 -3.45 12.61
C SER A 362 21.82 -2.07 11.96
N LEU A 363 20.61 -1.49 11.99
CA LEU A 363 20.35 -0.13 11.52
C LEU A 363 20.51 0.93 12.60
N VAL A 364 20.72 0.54 13.86
CA VAL A 364 21.04 1.50 14.92
C VAL A 364 22.41 2.09 14.63
N THR A 365 22.46 3.40 14.44
CA THR A 365 23.68 4.16 14.14
C THR A 365 24.06 5.07 15.28
#